data_AF-A0A9E4D905-F1
#
_entry.id   AF-A0A9E4D905-F1
#
_cell.length_a   1.000
_cell.length_b   1.000
_cell.length_c   1.000
_cell.angle_alpha   90.00
_cell.angle_beta   90.00
_cell.angle_gamma   90.00
#
_symmetry.space_group_name_H-M   'P 1'
#
loop_
_entity.id
_entity.type
_entity.pdbx_description
1 polymer ?
#
loop_
_entity_poly.entity_id
_entity_poly.type
_entity_poly.pdbx_seq_one_letter_code
_entity_poly.pdbx_strand_id
1 'polypeptide(L)'
;MAAGGNWDHEVDVLVVGSGNGGMTAALCAHDMGAGDVLLIEKSDKYGGGSSISGGGLWIPCNRYAQESGADDSIEDALAYLDATVPEELTPRSMLRTYVENGPRMIDFMHERTRMRYINLPQYPDYYTTLPGARTGNRSLEPEPLMKSDLGDEAEHLLDTHHMMWMFGRFAITQTEAHDFTAQLPGWWKRAMMLILKSVIDLPWMLKWGRSRRIACGCAGVARLRLSMMDRAMPLWLNTRLVDLIEDGAGRIVGVSVERDGKSLRVHARKGVILAAGGFEHNQQMREQYLPKPTDEHWSGGSPSNTGDAIRIGEKHGAQLRLMDCAWFCSTNTVPGEPAPRMSIMEKSYPGSCVVNQAGKRFTNESQNYLNYQRQLYAVHSEENPCVPSYHIFDARFRRTYIVGPLYTSQMRPDWALPKRWFDEGYVYKADTVAELARQADIDPAGLEETIRRMNEFARNGKDLDFGRGDSDYDRYYGDARVSPNPCLAPINEPPYYAMKIDPGDFGTCGGLATNAHAQVLRADGAAIDGLYAIGNCSAAVLPTYPGPGSTLGPAMTFGYLAAKHITGY
;
A
#
# COMPACT_ATOMS: atom_id res chain seq x y z
N MET A 1 26.65 29.92 -15.05
CA MET A 1 27.95 29.29 -15.37
C MET A 1 27.67 28.05 -16.20
N ALA A 2 28.53 27.75 -17.17
CA ALA A 2 28.22 27.04 -18.41
C ALA A 2 27.62 25.61 -18.28
N ALA A 3 26.55 25.35 -19.03
CA ALA A 3 25.91 24.05 -19.28
C ALA A 3 26.74 23.17 -20.24
N GLY A 4 28.06 23.11 -20.05
CA GLY A 4 29.01 22.33 -20.85
C GLY A 4 30.02 21.62 -19.97
N GLY A 5 29.56 20.94 -18.92
CA GLY A 5 30.42 20.16 -18.03
C GLY A 5 30.49 18.70 -18.49
N ASN A 6 31.65 18.06 -18.30
CA ASN A 6 31.82 16.62 -18.54
C ASN A 6 30.70 15.83 -17.83
N TRP A 7 29.93 15.08 -18.59
CA TRP A 7 28.97 14.10 -18.09
C TRP A 7 29.71 12.78 -17.85
N ASP A 8 29.46 12.14 -16.70
CA ASP A 8 30.05 10.83 -16.40
C ASP A 8 29.28 9.70 -17.12
N HIS A 9 27.99 9.93 -17.38
CA HIS A 9 27.13 9.03 -18.13
C HIS A 9 26.03 9.80 -18.85
N GLU A 10 25.53 9.27 -19.97
CA GLU A 10 24.46 9.88 -20.73
C GLU A 10 23.43 8.84 -21.18
N VAL A 11 22.16 9.18 -21.05
CA VAL A 11 21.02 8.36 -21.46
C VAL A 11 19.94 9.22 -22.10
N ASP A 12 18.98 8.61 -22.78
CA ASP A 12 17.82 9.34 -23.29
C ASP A 12 16.84 9.63 -22.16
N VAL A 13 16.55 8.63 -21.34
CA VAL A 13 15.60 8.74 -20.22
C VAL A 13 16.24 8.21 -18.94
N LEU A 14 16.17 9.01 -17.89
CA LEU A 14 16.59 8.62 -16.56
C LEU A 14 15.37 8.48 -15.65
N VAL A 15 15.27 7.36 -14.95
CA VAL A 15 14.21 7.12 -13.95
C VAL A 15 14.84 6.97 -12.57
N VAL A 16 14.33 7.71 -11.60
CA VAL A 16 14.79 7.69 -10.21
C VAL A 16 13.80 6.91 -9.36
N GLY A 17 14.20 5.74 -8.88
CA GLY A 17 13.38 4.83 -8.08
C GLY A 17 12.95 3.58 -8.86
N SER A 18 13.01 2.42 -8.18
CA SER A 18 12.79 1.10 -8.79
C SER A 18 11.46 0.44 -8.40
N GLY A 19 10.45 1.21 -7.99
CA GLY A 19 9.10 0.69 -7.77
C GLY A 19 8.38 0.32 -9.08
N ASN A 20 7.15 -0.21 -8.97
CA ASN A 20 6.35 -0.61 -10.14
C ASN A 20 6.18 0.52 -11.15
N GLY A 21 5.90 1.75 -10.68
CA GLY A 21 5.78 2.92 -11.55
C GLY A 21 7.06 3.23 -12.32
N GLY A 22 8.21 3.24 -11.63
CA GLY A 22 9.51 3.53 -12.24
C GLY A 22 9.94 2.48 -13.27
N MET A 23 9.83 1.18 -12.93
CA MET A 23 10.13 0.10 -13.87
C MET A 23 9.17 0.07 -15.06
N THR A 24 7.88 0.38 -14.85
CA THR A 24 6.90 0.52 -15.94
C THR A 24 7.28 1.67 -16.87
N ALA A 25 7.58 2.85 -16.30
CA ALA A 25 7.98 4.01 -17.09
C ALA A 25 9.24 3.73 -17.93
N ALA A 26 10.22 3.03 -17.36
CA ALA A 26 11.44 2.67 -18.07
C ALA A 26 11.19 1.68 -19.23
N LEU A 27 10.41 0.62 -18.98
CA LEU A 27 10.03 -0.35 -20.01
C LEU A 27 9.22 0.30 -21.13
N CYS A 28 8.24 1.15 -20.78
CA CYS A 28 7.46 1.90 -21.75
C CYS A 28 8.35 2.85 -22.55
N ALA A 29 9.24 3.62 -21.92
CA ALA A 29 10.11 4.56 -22.62
C ALA A 29 11.00 3.84 -23.64
N HIS A 30 11.62 2.73 -23.24
CA HIS A 30 12.44 1.91 -24.13
C HIS A 30 11.61 1.38 -25.33
N ASP A 31 10.47 0.75 -25.06
CA ASP A 31 9.65 0.13 -26.10
C ASP A 31 8.93 1.15 -27.00
N MET A 32 8.87 2.41 -26.57
CA MET A 32 8.38 3.57 -27.34
C MET A 32 9.51 4.34 -28.06
N GLY A 33 10.75 3.83 -28.04
CA GLY A 33 11.83 4.37 -28.87
C GLY A 33 12.83 5.29 -28.15
N ALA A 34 12.89 5.28 -26.82
CA ALA A 34 14.10 5.72 -26.12
C ALA A 34 15.21 4.67 -26.34
N GLY A 35 16.36 5.07 -26.88
CA GLY A 35 17.46 4.16 -27.19
C GLY A 35 18.20 3.72 -25.92
N ASP A 36 18.42 4.66 -24.99
CA ASP A 36 19.12 4.42 -23.74
C ASP A 36 18.26 4.82 -22.54
N VAL A 37 17.91 3.86 -21.68
CA VAL A 37 17.14 4.10 -20.46
C VAL A 37 17.92 3.58 -19.25
N LEU A 38 18.09 4.42 -18.23
CA LEU A 38 18.71 4.06 -16.97
C LEU A 38 17.73 4.23 -15.81
N LEU A 39 17.71 3.24 -14.92
CA LEU A 39 17.09 3.38 -13.61
C LEU A 39 18.17 3.48 -12.53
N ILE A 40 17.93 4.35 -11.54
CA ILE A 40 18.75 4.43 -10.33
C ILE A 40 17.90 4.14 -9.09
N GLU A 41 18.49 3.46 -8.12
CA GLU A 41 17.88 3.09 -6.85
C GLU A 41 18.85 3.42 -5.70
N LYS A 42 18.34 4.10 -4.68
CA LYS A 42 19.14 4.54 -3.52
C LYS A 42 19.56 3.35 -2.67
N SER A 43 18.70 2.33 -2.52
CA SER A 43 18.98 1.12 -1.74
C SER A 43 19.91 0.15 -2.49
N ASP A 44 20.51 -0.77 -1.74
CA ASP A 44 21.15 -1.99 -2.21
C ASP A 44 20.18 -3.01 -2.82
N LYS A 45 18.86 -2.75 -2.73
CA LYS A 45 17.79 -3.59 -3.25
C LYS A 45 16.76 -2.81 -4.04
N TYR A 46 16.20 -3.45 -5.06
CA TYR A 46 15.16 -2.86 -5.89
C TYR A 46 13.75 -3.26 -5.46
N GLY A 47 12.77 -2.42 -5.83
CA GLY A 47 11.33 -2.66 -5.67
C GLY A 47 10.62 -1.73 -4.69
N GLY A 48 11.33 -1.26 -3.65
CA GLY A 48 10.81 -0.32 -2.65
C GLY A 48 9.43 -0.71 -2.10
N GLY A 49 8.58 0.28 -1.84
CA GLY A 49 7.22 0.06 -1.32
C GLY A 49 6.34 -0.81 -2.23
N SER A 50 6.64 -0.87 -3.53
CA SER A 50 5.92 -1.75 -4.46
C SER A 50 6.15 -3.23 -4.14
N SER A 51 7.38 -3.64 -3.80
CA SER A 51 7.68 -5.04 -3.48
C SER A 51 7.04 -5.49 -2.16
N ILE A 52 6.99 -4.57 -1.19
CA ILE A 52 6.41 -4.79 0.14
C ILE A 52 4.88 -4.96 0.07
N SER A 53 4.23 -4.30 -0.89
CA SER A 53 2.76 -4.22 -1.01
C SER A 53 2.06 -5.54 -1.38
N GLY A 54 0.72 -5.53 -1.25
CA GLY A 54 -0.16 -6.57 -1.82
C GLY A 54 -0.13 -6.65 -3.35
N GLY A 55 0.46 -5.68 -4.05
CA GLY A 55 0.61 -5.67 -5.51
C GLY A 55 -0.63 -5.27 -6.30
N GLY A 56 -1.74 -4.93 -5.62
CA GLY A 56 -3.00 -4.58 -6.25
C GLY A 56 -2.90 -3.40 -7.22
N LEU A 57 -3.55 -3.50 -8.39
CA LEU A 57 -3.78 -2.37 -9.31
C LEU A 57 -5.28 -2.15 -9.48
N TRP A 58 -5.77 -0.95 -9.19
CA TRP A 58 -7.16 -0.59 -9.45
C TRP A 58 -7.31 -0.03 -10.87
N ILE A 59 -7.59 -0.87 -11.86
CA ILE A 59 -7.74 -0.48 -13.26
C ILE A 59 -9.13 -0.91 -13.75
N PRO A 60 -10.12 -0.01 -13.87
CA PRO A 60 -11.42 -0.34 -14.41
C PRO A 60 -11.31 -0.73 -15.88
N CYS A 61 -12.26 -1.50 -16.41
CA CYS A 61 -12.29 -1.90 -17.83
C CYS A 61 -11.00 -2.58 -18.34
N ASN A 62 -10.25 -3.25 -17.47
CA ASN A 62 -9.02 -3.94 -17.85
C ASN A 62 -9.30 -5.26 -18.59
N ARG A 63 -8.33 -5.73 -19.38
CA ARG A 63 -8.48 -6.97 -20.16
C ARG A 63 -8.79 -8.22 -19.34
N TYR A 64 -8.18 -8.41 -18.17
CA TYR A 64 -8.36 -9.62 -17.37
C TYR A 64 -9.78 -9.71 -16.78
N ALA A 65 -10.37 -8.56 -16.44
CA ALA A 65 -11.77 -8.45 -16.04
C ALA A 65 -12.72 -8.75 -17.22
N GLN A 66 -12.44 -8.18 -18.40
CA GLN A 66 -13.22 -8.44 -19.61
C GLN A 66 -13.18 -9.92 -20.03
N GLU A 67 -11.99 -10.54 -20.00
CA GLU A 67 -11.79 -11.98 -20.26
C GLU A 67 -12.55 -12.85 -19.25
N SER A 68 -12.77 -12.35 -18.04
CA SER A 68 -13.58 -13.02 -17.00
C SER A 68 -15.09 -12.77 -17.16
N GLY A 69 -15.52 -12.03 -18.19
CA GLY A 69 -16.93 -11.68 -18.43
C GLY A 69 -17.47 -10.58 -17.50
N ALA A 70 -16.60 -9.75 -16.91
CA ALA A 70 -17.04 -8.63 -16.10
C ALA A 70 -17.71 -7.54 -16.96
N ASP A 71 -18.81 -6.99 -16.45
CA ASP A 71 -19.53 -5.86 -17.03
C ASP A 71 -19.14 -4.57 -16.30
N ASP A 72 -18.35 -3.72 -16.96
CA ASP A 72 -17.92 -2.42 -16.47
C ASP A 72 -17.71 -1.46 -17.64
N SER A 73 -17.81 -0.16 -17.38
CA SER A 73 -17.61 0.89 -18.39
C SER A 73 -16.75 2.03 -17.87
N ILE A 74 -16.15 2.80 -18.80
CA ILE A 74 -15.40 4.00 -18.46
C ILE A 74 -16.32 5.02 -17.78
N GLU A 75 -17.57 5.11 -18.23
CA GLU A 75 -18.60 5.99 -17.68
C GLU A 75 -18.96 5.62 -16.25
N ASP A 76 -19.13 4.33 -15.94
CA ASP A 76 -19.40 3.89 -14.56
C ASP A 76 -18.19 4.13 -13.64
N ALA A 77 -16.98 3.88 -14.14
CA ALA A 77 -15.77 4.15 -13.39
C ALA A 77 -15.61 5.67 -13.12
N LEU A 78 -15.93 6.52 -14.08
CA LEU A 78 -15.93 7.97 -13.89
C LEU A 78 -17.02 8.42 -12.94
N ALA A 79 -18.24 7.91 -13.05
CA ALA A 79 -19.32 8.23 -12.11
C ALA A 79 -18.92 7.90 -10.66
N TYR A 80 -18.21 6.79 -10.47
CA TYR A 80 -17.66 6.41 -9.17
C TYR A 80 -16.55 7.33 -8.69
N LEU A 81 -15.61 7.69 -9.56
CA LEU A 81 -14.53 8.61 -9.22
C LEU A 81 -15.05 10.02 -8.96
N ASP A 82 -16.04 10.51 -9.72
CA ASP A 82 -16.68 11.81 -9.50
C ASP A 82 -17.40 11.85 -8.13
N ALA A 83 -17.95 10.72 -7.67
CA ALA A 83 -18.59 10.62 -6.36
C ALA A 83 -17.59 10.47 -5.19
N THR A 84 -16.35 10.04 -5.46
CA THR A 84 -15.35 9.72 -4.42
C THR A 84 -14.17 10.69 -4.37
N VAL A 85 -13.85 11.39 -5.46
CA VAL A 85 -12.68 12.26 -5.58
C VAL A 85 -13.15 13.67 -5.93
N PRO A 86 -13.16 14.60 -4.95
CA PRO A 86 -13.47 16.00 -5.21
C PRO A 86 -12.54 16.63 -6.25
N GLU A 87 -13.08 17.51 -7.09
CA GLU A 87 -12.36 18.15 -8.20
C GLU A 87 -11.20 19.03 -7.72
N GLU A 88 -11.30 19.57 -6.51
CA GLU A 88 -10.25 20.35 -5.85
C GLU A 88 -9.01 19.50 -5.51
N LEU A 89 -9.21 18.20 -5.27
CA LEU A 89 -8.12 17.27 -5.00
C LEU A 89 -7.52 16.77 -6.32
N THR A 90 -8.36 16.37 -7.27
CA THR A 90 -7.90 15.88 -8.57
C THR A 90 -8.80 16.38 -9.69
N PRO A 91 -8.27 17.14 -10.67
CA PRO A 91 -9.06 17.59 -11.81
C PRO A 91 -9.72 16.43 -12.54
N ARG A 92 -10.99 16.58 -12.91
CA ARG A 92 -11.75 15.53 -13.61
C ARG A 92 -11.10 15.06 -14.91
N SER A 93 -10.42 15.96 -15.61
CA SER A 93 -9.64 15.63 -16.82
C SER A 93 -8.50 14.64 -16.55
N MET A 94 -7.86 14.73 -15.38
CA MET A 94 -6.82 13.80 -14.94
C MET A 94 -7.41 12.43 -14.58
N LEU A 95 -8.58 12.41 -13.93
CA LEU A 95 -9.32 11.16 -13.65
C LEU A 95 -9.74 10.45 -14.94
N ARG A 96 -10.27 11.20 -15.91
CA ARG A 96 -10.56 10.70 -17.26
C ARG A 96 -9.32 10.12 -17.94
N THR A 97 -8.23 10.87 -17.93
CA THR A 97 -6.95 10.41 -18.49
C THR A 97 -6.51 9.08 -17.87
N TYR A 98 -6.67 8.95 -16.54
CA TYR A 98 -6.34 7.73 -15.82
C TYR A 98 -7.19 6.54 -16.26
N VAL A 99 -8.52 6.65 -16.23
CA VAL A 99 -9.41 5.51 -16.55
C VAL A 99 -9.32 5.09 -18.02
N GLU A 100 -9.08 6.03 -18.94
CA GLU A 100 -8.97 5.72 -20.38
C GLU A 100 -7.61 5.07 -20.74
N ASN A 101 -6.54 5.38 -19.99
CA ASN A 101 -5.20 4.88 -20.29
C ASN A 101 -4.76 3.72 -19.39
N GLY A 102 -5.40 3.50 -18.24
CA GLY A 102 -5.13 2.36 -17.37
C GLY A 102 -5.22 1.02 -18.11
N PRO A 103 -6.34 0.69 -18.78
CA PRO A 103 -6.47 -0.53 -19.59
C PRO A 103 -5.41 -0.63 -20.70
N ARG A 104 -5.14 0.47 -21.39
CA ARG A 104 -4.12 0.52 -22.46
C ARG A 104 -2.71 0.24 -21.93
N MET A 105 -2.39 0.75 -20.74
CA MET A 105 -1.15 0.43 -20.06
C MET A 105 -1.09 -1.06 -19.71
N ILE A 106 -2.17 -1.64 -19.18
CA ILE A 106 -2.22 -3.09 -18.89
C ILE A 106 -2.02 -3.92 -20.17
N ASP A 107 -2.64 -3.53 -21.27
CA ASP A 107 -2.51 -4.21 -22.56
C ASP A 107 -1.06 -4.15 -23.07
N PHE A 108 -0.46 -2.96 -23.05
CA PHE A 108 0.93 -2.73 -23.42
C PHE A 108 1.88 -3.62 -22.61
N MET A 109 1.70 -3.65 -21.28
CA MET A 109 2.55 -4.44 -20.39
C MET A 109 2.37 -5.95 -20.63
N HIS A 110 1.14 -6.42 -20.84
CA HIS A 110 0.89 -7.82 -21.14
C HIS A 110 1.52 -8.25 -22.49
N GLU A 111 1.40 -7.42 -23.52
CA GLU A 111 1.83 -7.76 -24.88
C GLU A 111 3.35 -7.71 -25.05
N ARG A 112 4.03 -6.83 -24.31
CA ARG A 112 5.46 -6.54 -24.54
C ARG A 112 6.37 -7.02 -23.42
N THR A 113 5.83 -7.38 -22.27
CA THR A 113 6.63 -7.71 -21.08
C THR A 113 6.18 -9.03 -20.46
N ARG A 114 6.89 -9.47 -19.41
CA ARG A 114 6.54 -10.65 -18.61
C ARG A 114 5.44 -10.38 -17.57
N MET A 115 4.86 -9.18 -17.54
CA MET A 115 3.78 -8.84 -16.62
C MET A 115 2.50 -9.59 -16.94
N ARG A 116 1.99 -10.35 -15.97
CA ARG A 116 0.71 -11.05 -16.01
C ARG A 116 -0.04 -10.81 -14.72
N TYR A 117 -1.36 -10.67 -14.81
CA TYR A 117 -2.21 -10.37 -13.67
C TYR A 117 -3.34 -11.39 -13.55
N ILE A 118 -3.86 -11.49 -12.34
CA ILE A 118 -5.05 -12.24 -11.97
C ILE A 118 -6.14 -11.22 -11.63
N ASN A 119 -7.33 -11.41 -12.19
CA ASN A 119 -8.50 -10.60 -11.86
C ASN A 119 -8.98 -10.89 -10.42
N LEU A 120 -9.42 -9.85 -9.70
CA LEU A 120 -9.99 -9.96 -8.35
C LEU A 120 -11.51 -9.75 -8.41
N PRO A 121 -12.31 -10.81 -8.70
CA PRO A 121 -13.74 -10.68 -9.00
C PRO A 121 -14.60 -10.35 -7.78
N GLN A 122 -14.05 -10.47 -6.57
CA GLN A 122 -14.77 -10.34 -5.31
C GLN A 122 -14.23 -9.22 -4.43
N TYR A 123 -13.20 -8.47 -4.86
CA TYR A 123 -12.62 -7.41 -4.04
C TYR A 123 -13.32 -6.08 -4.36
N PRO A 124 -14.22 -5.60 -3.50
CA PRO A 124 -15.05 -4.44 -3.82
C PRO A 124 -14.27 -3.13 -3.86
N ASP A 125 -14.82 -2.19 -4.63
CA ASP A 125 -14.60 -0.77 -4.43
C ASP A 125 -14.91 -0.37 -2.98
N TYR A 126 -14.21 0.61 -2.43
CA TYR A 126 -14.26 0.91 -1.00
C TYR A 126 -15.48 1.72 -0.58
N TYR A 127 -16.11 2.44 -1.52
CA TYR A 127 -17.33 3.21 -1.31
C TYR A 127 -18.50 2.56 -2.04
N THR A 128 -18.82 1.32 -1.65
CA THR A 128 -19.79 0.43 -2.33
C THR A 128 -21.21 0.99 -2.50
N THR A 129 -21.59 2.01 -1.74
CA THR A 129 -22.93 2.62 -1.80
C THR A 129 -23.03 3.78 -2.79
N LEU A 130 -21.92 4.22 -3.38
CA LEU A 130 -21.88 5.36 -4.28
C LEU A 130 -22.20 4.97 -5.74
N PRO A 131 -22.70 5.91 -6.56
CA PRO A 131 -22.96 5.67 -7.97
C PRO A 131 -21.73 5.11 -8.70
N GLY A 132 -21.92 4.13 -9.59
CA GLY A 132 -20.85 3.54 -10.38
C GLY A 132 -19.92 2.58 -9.63
N ALA A 133 -20.10 2.38 -8.32
CA ALA A 133 -19.30 1.43 -7.54
C ALA A 133 -19.51 -0.02 -8.02
N ARG A 134 -18.46 -0.85 -7.91
CA ARG A 134 -18.49 -2.28 -8.23
C ARG A 134 -18.05 -3.12 -7.04
N THR A 135 -18.62 -4.32 -6.90
CA THR A 135 -18.25 -5.27 -5.84
C THR A 135 -17.02 -6.12 -6.20
N GLY A 136 -16.37 -5.85 -7.33
CA GLY A 136 -15.19 -6.58 -7.81
C GLY A 136 -14.80 -6.20 -9.23
N ASN A 137 -13.80 -6.91 -9.78
CA ASN A 137 -13.30 -6.83 -11.17
C ASN A 137 -12.56 -5.55 -11.57
N ARG A 138 -12.48 -4.52 -10.71
CA ARG A 138 -11.65 -3.34 -10.97
C ARG A 138 -10.22 -3.48 -10.44
N SER A 139 -9.95 -4.48 -9.62
CA SER A 139 -8.62 -4.71 -9.07
C SER A 139 -7.95 -5.95 -9.66
N LEU A 140 -6.65 -5.83 -9.87
CA LEU A 140 -5.77 -6.88 -10.38
C LEU A 140 -4.68 -7.18 -9.36
N GLU A 141 -4.21 -8.43 -9.29
CA GLU A 141 -2.98 -8.78 -8.59
C GLU A 141 -1.96 -9.44 -9.54
N PRO A 142 -0.64 -9.25 -9.36
CA PRO A 142 0.35 -9.90 -10.22
C PRO A 142 0.29 -11.42 -10.04
N GLU A 143 0.40 -12.14 -11.16
CA GLU A 143 0.56 -13.59 -11.10
C GLU A 143 1.84 -13.96 -10.34
N PRO A 144 1.79 -14.96 -9.43
CA PRO A 144 2.98 -15.47 -8.77
C PRO A 144 4.05 -15.95 -9.77
N LEU A 145 5.31 -15.96 -9.33
CA LEU A 145 6.43 -16.60 -10.05
C LEU A 145 7.41 -17.24 -9.07
N MET A 146 8.43 -17.91 -9.59
CA MET A 146 9.50 -18.47 -8.78
C MET A 146 10.65 -17.47 -8.71
N LYS A 147 11.09 -17.13 -7.50
CA LYS A 147 12.23 -16.25 -7.25
C LYS A 147 13.52 -16.74 -7.92
N SER A 148 13.64 -18.05 -8.15
CA SER A 148 14.74 -18.65 -8.92
C SER A 148 14.83 -18.17 -10.37
N ASP A 149 13.72 -17.68 -10.94
CA ASP A 149 13.68 -17.21 -12.33
C ASP A 149 14.54 -15.95 -12.54
N LEU A 150 14.85 -15.23 -11.45
CA LEU A 150 15.73 -14.06 -11.43
C LEU A 150 17.23 -14.43 -11.46
N GLY A 151 17.60 -15.69 -11.22
CA GLY A 151 19.00 -16.08 -11.06
C GLY A 151 19.68 -15.30 -9.92
N ASP A 152 20.88 -14.78 -10.17
CA ASP A 152 21.66 -14.03 -9.17
C ASP A 152 20.98 -12.70 -8.77
N GLU A 153 20.15 -12.13 -9.65
CA GLU A 153 19.40 -10.89 -9.39
C GLU A 153 18.38 -11.03 -8.25
N ALA A 154 18.08 -12.27 -7.83
CA ALA A 154 17.20 -12.57 -6.71
C ALA A 154 17.72 -12.01 -5.37
N GLU A 155 19.04 -11.83 -5.22
CA GLU A 155 19.66 -11.31 -3.99
C GLU A 155 19.40 -9.81 -3.80
N HIS A 156 19.23 -9.10 -4.92
CA HIS A 156 18.98 -7.66 -4.97
C HIS A 156 17.49 -7.30 -4.94
N LEU A 157 16.58 -8.28 -4.99
CA LEU A 157 15.15 -8.03 -4.82
C LEU A 157 14.82 -7.72 -3.36
N LEU A 158 14.21 -6.56 -3.10
CA LEU A 158 13.59 -6.30 -1.80
C LEU A 158 12.47 -7.32 -1.59
N ASP A 159 12.52 -8.05 -0.48
CA ASP A 159 11.54 -9.08 -0.22
C ASP A 159 10.16 -8.48 0.13
N THR A 160 9.10 -9.26 -0.03
CA THR A 160 7.75 -8.82 0.38
C THR A 160 7.68 -8.64 1.90
N HIS A 161 6.70 -7.86 2.37
CA HIS A 161 6.49 -7.63 3.80
C HIS A 161 6.42 -8.96 4.58
N HIS A 162 7.01 -9.04 5.77
CA HIS A 162 7.03 -10.29 6.56
C HIS A 162 5.63 -10.81 6.90
N MET A 163 4.62 -9.93 6.90
CA MET A 163 3.21 -10.32 7.10
C MET A 163 2.61 -11.11 5.93
N MET A 164 3.15 -10.96 4.71
CA MET A 164 2.69 -11.67 3.51
C MET A 164 3.23 -13.11 3.42
N TRP A 165 4.12 -13.47 4.35
CA TRP A 165 4.64 -14.82 4.49
C TRP A 165 3.80 -15.60 5.49
N MET A 166 2.93 -16.47 4.99
CA MET A 166 2.21 -17.43 5.82
C MET A 166 3.22 -18.33 6.55
N PHE A 167 3.12 -18.34 7.89
CA PHE A 167 4.07 -19.00 8.80
C PHE A 167 5.54 -18.59 8.61
N GLY A 168 5.79 -17.40 8.03
CA GLY A 168 7.13 -16.92 7.70
C GLY A 168 7.81 -17.67 6.54
N ARG A 169 7.09 -18.57 5.84
CA ARG A 169 7.67 -19.51 4.87
C ARG A 169 7.05 -19.49 3.47
N PHE A 170 5.75 -19.23 3.37
CA PHE A 170 5.02 -19.30 2.09
C PHE A 170 4.42 -17.95 1.72
N ALA A 171 4.80 -17.42 0.56
CA ALA A 171 4.09 -16.29 -0.02
C ALA A 171 2.71 -16.75 -0.49
N ILE A 172 1.68 -15.95 -0.20
CA ILE A 172 0.31 -16.17 -0.64
C ILE A 172 -0.18 -14.98 -1.45
N THR A 173 -1.08 -15.21 -2.39
CA THR A 173 -1.82 -14.16 -3.11
C THR A 173 -2.89 -13.54 -2.22
N GLN A 174 -3.44 -12.39 -2.62
CA GLN A 174 -4.59 -11.78 -1.94
C GLN A 174 -5.82 -12.68 -2.03
N THR A 175 -6.03 -13.34 -3.17
CA THR A 175 -7.11 -14.31 -3.36
C THR A 175 -6.97 -15.49 -2.38
N GLU A 176 -5.77 -16.08 -2.29
CA GLU A 176 -5.50 -17.17 -1.33
C GLU A 176 -5.69 -16.70 0.12
N ALA A 177 -5.21 -15.50 0.46
CA ALA A 177 -5.40 -14.94 1.79
C ALA A 177 -6.88 -14.77 2.14
N HIS A 178 -7.69 -14.22 1.22
CA HIS A 178 -9.13 -14.08 1.42
C HIS A 178 -9.81 -15.45 1.59
N ASP A 179 -9.49 -16.42 0.74
CA ASP A 179 -10.03 -17.79 0.81
C ASP A 179 -9.79 -18.44 2.17
N PHE A 180 -8.59 -18.29 2.72
CA PHE A 180 -8.23 -18.86 4.03
C PHE A 180 -8.90 -18.13 5.17
N THR A 181 -8.96 -16.80 5.10
CA THR A 181 -9.61 -15.95 6.10
C THR A 181 -11.11 -16.21 6.17
N ALA A 182 -11.80 -16.19 5.03
CA ALA A 182 -13.25 -16.37 4.95
C ALA A 182 -13.67 -17.85 4.92
N GLN A 183 -12.72 -18.79 4.92
CA GLN A 183 -12.97 -20.23 4.84
C GLN A 183 -13.93 -20.61 3.70
N LEU A 184 -13.75 -19.97 2.53
CA LEU A 184 -14.63 -20.17 1.37
C LEU A 184 -14.59 -21.63 0.88
N PRO A 185 -15.66 -22.14 0.25
CA PRO A 185 -15.71 -23.52 -0.24
C PRO A 185 -14.46 -23.90 -1.06
N GLY A 186 -13.74 -24.93 -0.60
CA GLY A 186 -12.51 -25.42 -1.25
C GLY A 186 -11.20 -24.86 -0.69
N TRP A 187 -11.22 -23.98 0.33
CA TRP A 187 -10.00 -23.44 0.97
C TRP A 187 -9.02 -24.55 1.41
N TRP A 188 -9.51 -25.67 1.93
CA TRP A 188 -8.68 -26.79 2.37
C TRP A 188 -7.94 -27.47 1.21
N LYS A 189 -8.54 -27.54 0.01
CA LYS A 189 -7.88 -28.05 -1.20
C LYS A 189 -6.74 -27.14 -1.62
N ARG A 190 -6.97 -25.82 -1.59
CA ARG A 190 -5.94 -24.80 -1.89
C ARG A 190 -4.79 -24.87 -0.88
N ALA A 191 -5.10 -24.97 0.41
CA ALA A 191 -4.09 -25.16 1.46
C ALA A 191 -3.27 -26.45 1.25
N MET A 192 -3.92 -27.58 0.96
CA MET A 192 -3.25 -28.84 0.66
C MET A 192 -2.34 -28.75 -0.57
N MET A 193 -2.78 -28.04 -1.62
CA MET A 193 -1.96 -27.82 -2.82
C MET A 193 -0.73 -26.94 -2.56
N LEU A 194 -0.86 -25.90 -1.72
CA LEU A 194 0.30 -25.11 -1.29
C LEU A 194 1.29 -25.96 -0.49
N ILE A 195 0.81 -26.83 0.41
CA ILE A 195 1.66 -27.77 1.14
C ILE A 195 2.36 -28.72 0.16
N LEU A 196 1.64 -29.33 -0.79
CA LEU A 196 2.27 -30.23 -1.76
C LEU A 196 3.35 -29.53 -2.59
N LYS A 197 3.08 -28.30 -3.05
CA LYS A 197 4.07 -27.47 -3.76
C LYS A 197 5.27 -27.14 -2.88
N SER A 198 5.07 -26.94 -1.57
CA SER A 198 6.17 -26.69 -0.63
C SER A 198 7.09 -27.90 -0.42
N VAL A 199 6.58 -29.13 -0.53
CA VAL A 199 7.40 -30.34 -0.41
C VAL A 199 8.42 -30.43 -1.56
N ILE A 200 8.00 -30.07 -2.77
CA ILE A 200 8.88 -29.98 -3.94
C ILE A 200 9.97 -28.90 -3.74
N ASP A 201 9.66 -27.89 -2.92
CA ASP A 201 10.51 -26.76 -2.66
C ASP A 201 11.44 -26.93 -1.45
N LEU A 202 11.39 -28.08 -0.78
CA LEU A 202 12.11 -28.33 0.46
C LEU A 202 13.62 -28.08 0.36
N PRO A 203 14.35 -28.48 -0.72
CA PRO A 203 15.78 -28.17 -0.85
C PRO A 203 16.07 -26.68 -0.88
N TRP A 204 15.23 -25.88 -1.55
CA TRP A 204 15.39 -24.43 -1.57
C TRP A 204 15.06 -23.81 -0.21
N MET A 205 13.98 -24.26 0.42
CA MET A 205 13.60 -23.80 1.76
C MET A 205 14.66 -24.12 2.80
N LEU A 206 15.37 -25.24 2.69
CA LEU A 206 16.51 -25.56 3.57
C LEU A 206 17.68 -24.59 3.39
N LYS A 207 17.91 -24.09 2.16
CA LYS A 207 18.98 -23.11 1.87
C LYS A 207 18.59 -21.69 2.29
N TRP A 208 17.35 -21.27 2.03
CA TRP A 208 16.95 -19.85 2.12
C TRP A 208 15.90 -19.55 3.20
N GLY A 209 15.40 -20.57 3.91
CA GLY A 209 14.38 -20.43 4.96
C GLY A 209 12.95 -20.14 4.47
N ARG A 210 12.78 -19.74 3.20
CA ARG A 210 11.51 -19.38 2.55
C ARG A 210 11.32 -20.11 1.24
N SER A 211 10.06 -20.26 0.80
CA SER A 211 9.74 -20.82 -0.51
C SER A 211 10.26 -19.95 -1.66
N ARG A 212 10.60 -20.58 -2.79
CA ARG A 212 10.87 -19.92 -4.07
C ARG A 212 9.69 -19.10 -4.55
N ARG A 213 8.47 -19.55 -4.28
CA ARG A 213 7.29 -18.85 -4.79
C ARG A 213 7.21 -17.47 -4.14
N ILE A 214 7.13 -16.44 -4.96
CA ILE A 214 6.81 -15.07 -4.57
C ILE A 214 5.46 -14.67 -5.17
N ALA A 215 4.72 -13.83 -4.45
CA ALA A 215 3.38 -13.37 -4.80
C ALA A 215 3.25 -11.85 -4.53
N CYS A 216 2.06 -11.29 -4.74
CA CYS A 216 1.75 -9.90 -4.43
C CYS A 216 2.69 -8.90 -5.14
N GLY A 217 3.02 -7.77 -4.51
CA GLY A 217 3.85 -6.72 -5.10
C GLY A 217 5.25 -7.19 -5.49
N CYS A 218 5.85 -8.07 -4.69
CA CYS A 218 7.16 -8.66 -4.96
C CYS A 218 7.17 -9.47 -6.26
N ALA A 219 6.09 -10.20 -6.57
CA ALA A 219 5.95 -10.88 -7.85
C ALA A 219 5.84 -9.89 -9.03
N GLY A 220 5.12 -8.78 -8.84
CA GLY A 220 5.02 -7.71 -9.84
C GLY A 220 6.37 -7.07 -10.14
N VAL A 221 7.12 -6.66 -9.11
CA VAL A 221 8.47 -6.09 -9.25
C VAL A 221 9.41 -7.08 -9.94
N ALA A 222 9.41 -8.35 -9.54
CA ALA A 222 10.28 -9.36 -10.15
C ALA A 222 9.96 -9.58 -11.64
N ARG A 223 8.68 -9.58 -12.04
CA ARG A 223 8.30 -9.67 -13.47
C ARG A 223 8.73 -8.44 -14.28
N LEU A 224 8.61 -7.25 -13.71
CA LEU A 224 9.12 -6.02 -14.32
C LEU A 224 10.64 -6.10 -14.48
N ARG A 225 11.36 -6.53 -13.43
CA ARG A 225 12.82 -6.68 -13.48
C ARG A 225 13.26 -7.69 -14.53
N LEU A 226 12.63 -8.85 -14.62
CA LEU A 226 12.91 -9.82 -15.69
C LEU A 226 12.69 -9.23 -17.09
N SER A 227 11.65 -8.41 -17.25
CA SER A 227 11.37 -7.73 -18.52
C SER A 227 12.43 -6.68 -18.89
N MET A 228 13.02 -6.03 -17.88
CA MET A 228 14.16 -5.13 -18.07
C MET A 228 15.43 -5.92 -18.43
N MET A 229 15.65 -7.09 -17.82
CA MET A 229 16.77 -7.98 -18.13
C MET A 229 16.70 -8.50 -19.56
N ASP A 230 15.51 -8.81 -20.08
CA ASP A 230 15.30 -9.19 -21.48
C ASP A 230 15.78 -8.12 -22.48
N ARG A 231 15.87 -6.86 -22.02
CA ARG A 231 16.33 -5.69 -22.79
C ARG A 231 17.74 -5.24 -22.41
N ALA A 232 18.43 -5.99 -21.55
CA ALA A 232 19.72 -5.59 -20.97
C ALA A 232 19.72 -4.18 -20.35
N MET A 233 18.58 -3.74 -19.81
CA MET A 233 18.41 -2.38 -19.30
C MET A 233 19.15 -2.21 -17.95
N PRO A 234 20.01 -1.18 -17.82
CA PRO A 234 20.77 -0.96 -16.60
C PRO A 234 19.88 -0.47 -15.44
N LEU A 235 20.14 -1.03 -14.27
CA LEU A 235 19.61 -0.59 -12.98
C LEU A 235 20.79 -0.40 -12.03
N TRP A 236 21.06 0.83 -11.61
CA TRP A 236 22.12 1.13 -10.65
C TRP A 236 21.55 1.16 -9.25
N LEU A 237 21.92 0.16 -8.44
CA LEU A 237 21.66 0.14 -7.00
C LEU A 237 22.68 1.02 -6.27
N ASN A 238 22.47 1.28 -4.98
CA ASN A 238 23.33 2.14 -4.15
C ASN A 238 23.62 3.51 -4.80
N THR A 239 22.64 4.04 -5.52
CA THR A 239 22.75 5.27 -6.31
C THR A 239 21.69 6.26 -5.88
N ARG A 240 22.06 7.18 -5.00
CA ARG A 240 21.17 8.19 -4.43
C ARG A 240 21.10 9.43 -5.34
N LEU A 241 19.90 9.92 -5.62
CA LEU A 241 19.69 11.24 -6.21
C LEU A 241 20.14 12.33 -5.24
N VAL A 242 21.01 13.24 -5.70
CA VAL A 242 21.52 14.38 -4.90
C VAL A 242 20.85 15.68 -5.32
N ASP A 243 20.77 15.97 -6.62
CA ASP A 243 20.17 17.20 -7.14
C ASP A 243 19.76 17.05 -8.61
N LEU A 244 18.84 17.89 -9.08
CA LEU A 244 18.55 18.02 -10.51
C LEU A 244 19.54 19.00 -11.16
N ILE A 245 19.80 18.84 -12.46
CA ILE A 245 20.67 19.72 -13.23
C ILE A 245 19.87 20.42 -14.31
N GLU A 246 19.84 21.75 -14.26
CA GLU A 246 19.21 22.63 -15.24
C GLU A 246 20.21 23.14 -16.27
N ASP A 247 19.74 23.35 -17.50
CA ASP A 247 20.48 24.09 -18.53
C ASP A 247 20.27 25.62 -18.40
N GLY A 248 20.87 26.39 -19.33
CA GLY A 248 20.75 27.84 -19.33
C GLY A 248 19.33 28.37 -19.62
N ALA A 249 18.41 27.53 -20.10
CA ALA A 249 17.02 27.86 -20.36
C ALA A 249 16.08 27.40 -19.23
N GLY A 250 16.60 26.74 -18.19
CA GLY A 250 15.82 26.22 -17.07
C GLY A 250 15.14 24.88 -17.35
N ARG A 251 15.56 24.15 -18.39
CA ARG A 251 15.14 22.76 -18.65
C ARG A 251 15.97 21.82 -17.78
N ILE A 252 15.33 20.81 -17.19
CA ILE A 252 16.04 19.73 -16.50
C ILE A 252 16.66 18.81 -17.56
N VAL A 253 17.98 18.74 -17.54
CA VAL A 253 18.79 17.97 -18.51
C VAL A 253 19.51 16.79 -17.88
N GLY A 254 19.40 16.60 -16.57
CA GLY A 254 20.06 15.48 -15.90
C GLY A 254 20.00 15.60 -14.39
N VAL A 255 20.84 14.80 -13.74
CA VAL A 255 20.94 14.74 -12.28
C VAL A 255 22.38 14.63 -11.82
N SER A 256 22.63 15.05 -10.59
CA SER A 256 23.78 14.58 -9.82
C SER A 256 23.34 13.44 -8.90
N VAL A 257 24.16 12.39 -8.84
CA VAL A 257 23.94 11.22 -7.99
C VAL A 257 25.18 10.93 -7.16
N GLU A 258 24.98 10.28 -6.03
CA GLU A 258 26.05 9.65 -5.27
C GLU A 258 25.93 8.14 -5.44
N ARG A 259 27.00 7.51 -5.94
CA ARG A 259 27.08 6.07 -6.13
C ARG A 259 28.41 5.55 -5.60
N ASP A 260 28.37 4.58 -4.69
CA ASP A 260 29.57 3.98 -4.09
C ASP A 260 30.55 5.03 -3.52
N GLY A 261 30.00 6.09 -2.90
CA GLY A 261 30.76 7.22 -2.32
C GLY A 261 31.32 8.22 -3.34
N LYS A 262 30.98 8.10 -4.63
CA LYS A 262 31.41 9.02 -5.70
C LYS A 262 30.24 9.84 -6.20
N SER A 263 30.45 11.15 -6.33
CA SER A 263 29.53 12.03 -7.04
C SER A 263 29.68 11.84 -8.55
N LEU A 264 28.58 11.56 -9.24
CA LEU A 264 28.50 11.40 -10.70
C LEU A 264 27.42 12.30 -11.25
N ARG A 265 27.61 12.75 -12.49
CA ARG A 265 26.62 13.50 -13.27
C ARG A 265 26.08 12.65 -14.40
N VAL A 266 24.76 12.47 -14.43
CA VAL A 266 24.08 11.71 -15.48
C VAL A 266 23.25 12.66 -16.33
N HIS A 267 23.56 12.73 -17.61
CA HIS A 267 22.78 13.49 -18.59
C HIS A 267 21.56 12.66 -19.02
N ALA A 268 20.39 13.30 -19.10
CA ALA A 268 19.15 12.72 -19.59
C ALA A 268 18.64 13.57 -20.76
N ARG A 269 18.86 13.11 -22.00
CA ARG A 269 18.63 13.90 -23.21
C ARG A 269 17.15 14.28 -23.40
N LYS A 270 16.25 13.36 -23.06
CA LYS A 270 14.79 13.54 -23.28
C LYS A 270 14.04 13.88 -22.00
N GLY A 271 14.40 13.31 -20.85
CA GLY A 271 13.80 13.69 -19.57
C GLY A 271 14.17 12.82 -18.37
N VAL A 272 13.85 13.33 -17.18
CA VAL A 272 14.02 12.68 -15.88
C VAL A 272 12.66 12.39 -15.26
N ILE A 273 12.42 11.15 -14.85
CA ILE A 273 11.20 10.70 -14.17
C ILE A 273 11.51 10.41 -12.71
N LEU A 274 10.90 11.17 -11.79
CA LEU A 274 10.98 10.95 -10.35
C LEU A 274 9.90 9.94 -9.90
N ALA A 275 10.32 8.76 -9.49
CA ALA A 275 9.48 7.66 -9.00
C ALA A 275 9.97 7.14 -7.63
N ALA A 276 10.55 8.03 -6.82
CA ALA A 276 11.36 7.70 -5.65
C ALA A 276 10.58 7.59 -4.32
N GLY A 277 9.29 7.23 -4.39
CA GLY A 277 8.45 7.09 -3.20
C GLY A 277 8.11 8.42 -2.52
N GLY A 278 7.55 8.31 -1.32
CA GLY A 278 7.10 9.43 -0.49
C GLY A 278 8.09 9.79 0.61
N PHE A 279 7.57 10.33 1.71
CA PHE A 279 8.34 10.76 2.89
C PHE A 279 7.90 10.07 4.18
N GLU A 280 7.25 8.91 4.07
CA GLU A 280 6.71 8.16 5.22
C GLU A 280 7.74 7.79 6.29
N HIS A 281 9.03 7.69 5.95
CA HIS A 281 10.15 7.42 6.87
C HIS A 281 11.04 8.65 7.07
N ASN A 282 10.44 9.84 7.07
CA ASN A 282 11.10 11.09 7.43
C ASN A 282 10.28 11.83 8.49
N GLN A 283 10.56 11.56 9.77
CA GLN A 283 9.85 12.16 10.90
C GLN A 283 9.74 13.70 10.82
N GLN A 284 10.78 14.40 10.35
CA GLN A 284 10.74 15.86 10.22
C GLN A 284 9.68 16.30 9.19
N MET A 285 9.60 15.65 8.02
CA MET A 285 8.57 15.95 7.03
C MET A 285 7.18 15.54 7.53
N ARG A 286 7.07 14.43 8.26
CA ARG A 286 5.81 13.99 8.87
C ARG A 286 5.29 15.06 9.84
N GLU A 287 6.13 15.55 10.75
CA GLU A 287 5.75 16.60 11.71
C GLU A 287 5.43 17.94 11.06
N GLN A 288 6.07 18.24 9.93
CA GLN A 288 5.84 19.44 9.15
C GLN A 288 4.47 19.42 8.44
N TYR A 289 4.09 18.27 7.88
CA TYR A 289 2.97 18.20 6.95
C TYR A 289 1.78 17.35 7.41
N LEU A 290 2.01 16.21 8.05
CA LEU A 290 0.94 15.26 8.38
C LEU A 290 0.18 15.66 9.66
N PRO A 291 -1.08 15.19 9.81
CA PRO A 291 -1.82 15.29 11.06
C PRO A 291 -1.04 14.72 12.25
N LYS A 292 -1.23 15.33 13.42
CA LYS A 292 -0.59 14.92 14.67
C LYS A 292 -1.57 14.12 15.54
N PRO A 293 -1.09 13.14 16.32
CA PRO A 293 0.31 12.67 16.39
C PRO A 293 0.72 11.82 15.17
N THR A 294 2.02 11.76 14.92
CA THR A 294 2.61 10.98 13.81
C THR A 294 4.00 10.46 14.20
N ASP A 295 4.31 9.24 13.77
CA ASP A 295 5.60 8.57 14.01
C ASP A 295 5.96 7.73 12.78
N GLU A 296 7.19 7.88 12.27
CA GLU A 296 7.70 7.07 11.17
C GLU A 296 7.70 5.57 11.48
N HIS A 297 7.85 5.18 12.75
CA HIS A 297 7.83 3.78 13.17
C HIS A 297 6.45 3.13 12.98
N TRP A 298 5.37 3.91 12.78
CA TRP A 298 4.04 3.37 12.50
C TRP A 298 3.83 3.04 11.03
N SER A 299 4.73 3.48 10.14
CA SER A 299 4.60 3.24 8.70
C SER A 299 5.03 1.82 8.31
N GLY A 300 4.15 1.11 7.61
CA GLY A 300 4.47 -0.13 6.88
C GLY A 300 5.09 0.12 5.50
N GLY A 301 5.40 1.38 5.15
CA GLY A 301 6.05 1.77 3.91
C GLY A 301 7.54 1.39 3.85
N SER A 302 8.20 1.71 2.74
CA SER A 302 9.62 1.37 2.55
C SER A 302 10.54 2.29 3.35
N PRO A 303 11.45 1.77 4.20
CA PRO A 303 12.38 2.59 4.99
C PRO A 303 13.28 3.52 4.15
N SER A 304 13.46 3.22 2.87
CA SER A 304 14.22 4.04 1.92
C SER A 304 13.55 5.37 1.55
N ASN A 305 12.23 5.49 1.78
CA ASN A 305 11.40 6.61 1.31
C ASN A 305 11.43 7.77 2.31
N THR A 306 12.36 8.69 2.09
CA THR A 306 12.64 9.81 2.99
C THR A 306 12.30 11.19 2.41
N GLY A 307 11.54 11.23 1.30
CA GLY A 307 11.11 12.48 0.66
C GLY A 307 12.19 13.23 -0.12
N ASP A 308 13.34 12.60 -0.39
CA ASP A 308 14.51 13.23 -1.03
C ASP A 308 14.11 13.91 -2.36
N ALA A 309 13.47 13.16 -3.25
CA ALA A 309 13.07 13.66 -4.59
C ALA A 309 12.00 14.75 -4.52
N ILE A 310 11.11 14.73 -3.52
CA ILE A 310 10.09 15.77 -3.31
C ILE A 310 10.77 17.09 -2.93
N ARG A 311 11.68 17.06 -1.95
CA ARG A 311 12.43 18.25 -1.52
C ARG A 311 13.31 18.81 -2.64
N ILE A 312 13.95 17.93 -3.42
CA ILE A 312 14.74 18.35 -4.58
C ILE A 312 13.83 18.99 -5.63
N GLY A 313 12.68 18.37 -5.97
CA GLY A 313 11.73 18.98 -6.89
C GLY A 313 11.23 20.36 -6.43
N GLU A 314 10.87 20.49 -5.15
CA GLU A 314 10.45 21.77 -4.54
C GLU A 314 11.54 22.85 -4.67
N LYS A 315 12.81 22.48 -4.38
CA LYS A 315 13.97 23.37 -4.56
C LYS A 315 14.11 23.89 -6.01
N HIS A 316 13.71 23.08 -6.99
CA HIS A 316 13.71 23.43 -8.41
C HIS A 316 12.39 24.08 -8.88
N GLY A 317 11.59 24.60 -7.94
CA GLY A 317 10.39 25.40 -8.22
C GLY A 317 9.13 24.59 -8.45
N ALA A 318 9.13 23.28 -8.18
CA ALA A 318 7.93 22.47 -8.25
C ALA A 318 6.92 22.86 -7.17
N GLN A 319 5.64 22.93 -7.54
CA GLN A 319 4.56 23.07 -6.58
C GLN A 319 4.32 21.75 -5.85
N LEU A 320 4.15 21.82 -4.53
CA LEU A 320 3.71 20.68 -3.72
C LEU A 320 2.19 20.67 -3.56
N ARG A 321 1.58 19.49 -3.55
CA ARG A 321 0.14 19.29 -3.28
C ARG A 321 -0.08 18.07 -2.38
N LEU A 322 -1.17 18.13 -1.61
CA LEU A 322 -1.65 17.04 -0.73
C LEU A 322 -0.62 16.59 0.31
N MET A 323 0.28 17.47 0.75
CA MET A 323 1.37 17.12 1.67
C MET A 323 0.87 16.61 3.04
N ASP A 324 -0.35 16.97 3.44
CA ASP A 324 -1.05 16.50 4.63
C ASP A 324 -1.68 15.10 4.47
N CYS A 325 -1.51 14.47 3.31
CA CYS A 325 -2.11 13.18 3.00
C CYS A 325 -1.10 12.03 3.07
N ALA A 326 -1.53 10.92 3.68
CA ALA A 326 -0.90 9.62 3.57
C ALA A 326 -1.92 8.54 3.22
N TRP A 327 -1.43 7.39 2.77
CA TRP A 327 -2.21 6.17 2.63
C TRP A 327 -2.42 5.54 4.01
N PHE A 328 -3.17 6.24 4.86
CA PHE A 328 -3.34 5.88 6.26
C PHE A 328 -4.01 4.52 6.43
N CYS A 329 -3.56 3.78 7.42
CA CYS A 329 -4.11 2.50 7.83
C CYS A 329 -3.79 2.25 9.30
N SER A 330 -4.65 1.55 10.02
CA SER A 330 -4.28 1.02 11.34
C SER A 330 -3.07 0.09 11.19
N THR A 331 -2.06 0.25 12.03
CA THR A 331 -0.88 -0.62 12.06
C THR A 331 -0.62 -1.17 13.46
N ASN A 332 0.04 -2.32 13.50
CA ASN A 332 0.52 -2.97 14.71
C ASN A 332 2.05 -2.86 14.73
N THR A 333 2.59 -1.95 15.55
CA THR A 333 4.04 -1.88 15.80
C THR A 333 4.44 -2.96 16.81
N VAL A 334 4.56 -4.19 16.32
CA VAL A 334 4.83 -5.36 17.15
C VAL A 334 6.25 -5.29 17.71
N PRO A 335 6.44 -5.35 19.05
CA PRO A 335 7.78 -5.32 19.62
C PRO A 335 8.70 -6.35 18.99
N GLY A 336 9.84 -5.84 18.50
CA GLY A 336 10.94 -6.53 17.81
C GLY A 336 10.59 -7.31 16.55
N GLU A 337 9.54 -6.91 15.84
CA GLU A 337 9.42 -7.16 14.41
C GLU A 337 10.10 -6.04 13.61
N PRO A 338 10.56 -6.30 12.37
CA PRO A 338 11.33 -5.31 11.59
C PRO A 338 10.48 -4.19 10.98
N ALA A 339 9.16 -4.35 10.92
CA ALA A 339 8.23 -3.38 10.37
C ALA A 339 6.82 -3.57 10.99
N PRO A 340 5.97 -2.53 11.00
CA PRO A 340 4.59 -2.63 11.45
C PRO A 340 3.74 -3.51 10.55
N ARG A 341 2.77 -4.25 11.11
CA ARG A 341 1.78 -5.00 10.32
C ARG A 341 0.55 -4.14 10.08
N MET A 342 0.01 -4.13 8.86
CA MET A 342 -1.30 -3.51 8.62
C MET A 342 -2.39 -4.27 9.37
N SER A 343 -3.30 -3.52 10.01
CA SER A 343 -4.45 -4.02 10.76
C SER A 343 -5.75 -3.67 10.03
N ILE A 344 -6.22 -4.58 9.20
CA ILE A 344 -7.41 -4.36 8.34
C ILE A 344 -8.45 -5.43 8.65
N MET A 345 -8.08 -6.70 8.50
CA MET A 345 -9.00 -7.83 8.64
C MET A 345 -9.45 -8.02 10.08
N GLU A 346 -8.49 -8.05 11.02
CA GLU A 346 -8.77 -8.41 12.40
C GLU A 346 -9.66 -7.40 13.13
N LYS A 347 -9.56 -6.10 12.83
CA LYS A 347 -10.51 -5.12 13.40
C LYS A 347 -11.91 -5.23 12.81
N SER A 348 -12.03 -5.82 11.61
CA SER A 348 -13.28 -5.93 10.87
C SER A 348 -14.11 -7.16 11.29
N TYR A 349 -13.46 -8.22 11.79
CA TYR A 349 -14.14 -9.44 12.27
C TYR A 349 -15.13 -9.16 13.41
N PRO A 350 -16.24 -9.93 13.49
CA PRO A 350 -17.24 -9.75 14.54
C PRO A 350 -16.71 -10.20 15.91
N GLY A 351 -17.16 -9.56 16.98
CA GLY A 351 -16.71 -9.90 18.35
C GLY A 351 -15.49 -9.11 18.83
N SER A 352 -15.26 -7.93 18.26
CA SER A 352 -14.24 -6.98 18.72
C SER A 352 -14.67 -5.53 18.50
N CYS A 353 -14.01 -4.58 19.16
CA CYS A 353 -14.11 -3.15 18.89
C CYS A 353 -12.76 -2.46 19.08
N VAL A 354 -12.63 -1.20 18.65
CA VAL A 354 -11.46 -0.37 18.94
C VAL A 354 -11.88 0.82 19.80
N VAL A 355 -11.13 1.07 20.88
CA VAL A 355 -11.43 2.15 21.83
C VAL A 355 -10.24 3.07 22.05
N ASN A 356 -10.53 4.30 22.45
CA ASN A 356 -9.53 5.24 22.98
C ASN A 356 -9.33 5.06 24.50
N GLN A 357 -8.50 5.91 25.13
CA GLN A 357 -8.25 5.85 26.59
C GLN A 357 -9.50 6.14 27.44
N ALA A 358 -10.51 6.82 26.92
CA ALA A 358 -11.80 6.99 27.59
C ALA A 358 -12.71 5.75 27.48
N GLY A 359 -12.21 4.64 26.91
CA GLY A 359 -12.98 3.41 26.71
C GLY A 359 -14.07 3.54 25.64
N LYS A 360 -14.02 4.56 24.79
CA LYS A 360 -15.04 4.85 23.78
C LYS A 360 -14.57 4.48 22.38
N ARG A 361 -15.48 3.89 21.60
CA ARG A 361 -15.36 3.83 20.13
C ARG A 361 -15.47 5.25 19.57
N PHE A 362 -14.80 5.49 18.46
CA PHE A 362 -14.81 6.79 17.77
C PHE A 362 -15.19 6.70 16.30
N THR A 363 -15.27 5.49 15.74
CA THR A 363 -15.55 5.28 14.32
C THR A 363 -15.92 3.81 14.03
N ASN A 364 -16.38 3.51 12.81
CA ASN A 364 -16.68 2.16 12.33
C ASN A 364 -15.40 1.37 12.04
N GLU A 365 -15.13 0.30 12.79
CA GLU A 365 -13.94 -0.54 12.63
C GLU A 365 -13.89 -1.33 11.31
N SER A 366 -15.02 -1.59 10.66
CA SER A 366 -15.06 -2.33 9.39
C SER A 366 -14.99 -1.44 8.14
N GLN A 367 -15.01 -0.12 8.29
CA GLN A 367 -14.95 0.78 7.14
C GLN A 367 -13.56 0.80 6.48
N ASN A 368 -13.48 1.44 5.31
CA ASN A 368 -12.22 1.72 4.62
C ASN A 368 -11.13 2.29 5.56
N TYR A 369 -9.91 1.75 5.45
CA TYR A 369 -8.81 2.05 6.36
C TYR A 369 -8.31 3.50 6.29
N LEU A 370 -8.38 4.17 5.14
CA LEU A 370 -8.04 5.59 5.03
C LEU A 370 -9.06 6.44 5.81
N ASN A 371 -10.35 6.19 5.62
CA ASN A 371 -11.40 6.95 6.29
C ASN A 371 -11.45 6.68 7.79
N TYR A 372 -11.18 5.45 8.23
CA TYR A 372 -11.02 5.12 9.64
C TYR A 372 -10.00 6.07 10.31
N GLN A 373 -8.83 6.26 9.69
CA GLN A 373 -7.78 7.12 10.22
C GLN A 373 -8.09 8.61 10.08
N ARG A 374 -8.74 9.02 8.98
CA ARG A 374 -9.25 10.40 8.86
C ARG A 374 -10.25 10.75 9.96
N GLN A 375 -11.16 9.83 10.30
CA GLN A 375 -12.09 10.03 11.41
C GLN A 375 -11.39 10.05 12.76
N LEU A 376 -10.39 9.17 12.97
CA LEU A 376 -9.53 9.22 14.15
C LEU A 376 -8.92 10.61 14.32
N TYR A 377 -8.24 11.14 13.30
CA TYR A 377 -7.64 12.47 13.36
C TYR A 377 -8.66 13.60 13.50
N ALA A 378 -9.85 13.46 12.91
CA ALA A 378 -10.90 14.47 13.01
C ALA A 378 -11.48 14.60 14.42
N VAL A 379 -11.50 13.52 15.22
CA VAL A 379 -12.00 13.54 16.60
C VAL A 379 -10.90 13.59 17.66
N HIS A 380 -9.64 13.39 17.28
CA HIS A 380 -8.50 13.40 18.18
C HIS A 380 -8.24 14.82 18.70
N SER A 381 -8.16 14.98 20.01
CA SER A 381 -7.69 16.20 20.67
C SER A 381 -7.01 15.86 21.98
N GLU A 382 -6.42 16.85 22.67
CA GLU A 382 -5.85 16.65 24.00
C GLU A 382 -6.93 16.22 25.03
N GLU A 383 -8.17 16.71 24.87
CA GLU A 383 -9.31 16.33 25.70
C GLU A 383 -9.96 14.99 25.30
N ASN A 384 -9.74 14.56 24.06
CA ASN A 384 -10.23 13.28 23.54
C ASN A 384 -9.10 12.51 22.83
N PRO A 385 -8.08 12.05 23.57
CA PRO A 385 -6.92 11.40 22.98
C PRO A 385 -7.32 10.05 22.39
N CYS A 386 -7.23 9.95 21.06
CA CYS A 386 -7.49 8.70 20.32
C CYS A 386 -6.21 7.90 20.00
N VAL A 387 -5.06 8.36 20.51
CA VAL A 387 -3.76 7.69 20.36
C VAL A 387 -3.09 7.68 21.74
N PRO A 388 -2.76 6.51 22.33
CA PRO A 388 -2.95 5.17 21.75
C PRO A 388 -4.44 4.78 21.63
N SER A 389 -4.71 3.81 20.75
CA SER A 389 -5.99 3.11 20.67
C SER A 389 -5.79 1.61 20.87
N TYR A 390 -6.83 0.92 21.32
CA TYR A 390 -6.75 -0.50 21.67
C TYR A 390 -7.84 -1.32 20.98
N HIS A 391 -7.42 -2.40 20.31
CA HIS A 391 -8.31 -3.45 19.80
C HIS A 391 -8.70 -4.37 20.94
N ILE A 392 -9.99 -4.35 21.28
CA ILE A 392 -10.58 -5.09 22.38
C ILE A 392 -11.32 -6.31 21.84
N PHE A 393 -11.03 -7.48 22.38
CA PHE A 393 -11.67 -8.74 22.03
C PHE A 393 -11.59 -9.76 23.17
N ASP A 394 -12.30 -10.87 23.02
CA ASP A 394 -12.45 -11.89 24.06
C ASP A 394 -11.85 -13.25 23.67
N ALA A 395 -11.96 -14.25 24.56
CA ALA A 395 -11.38 -15.57 24.35
C ALA A 395 -12.00 -16.33 23.16
N ARG A 396 -13.27 -16.05 22.86
CA ARG A 396 -13.97 -16.61 21.70
C ARG A 396 -13.39 -16.06 20.41
N PHE A 397 -13.22 -14.74 20.34
CA PHE A 397 -12.58 -14.08 19.20
C PHE A 397 -11.17 -14.63 18.97
N ARG A 398 -10.37 -14.67 20.04
CA ARG A 398 -8.99 -15.17 20.05
C ARG A 398 -8.86 -16.63 19.62
N ARG A 399 -9.88 -17.46 19.86
CA ARG A 399 -9.94 -18.84 19.41
C ARG A 399 -10.35 -18.97 17.94
N THR A 400 -11.20 -18.07 17.46
CA THR A 400 -11.88 -18.19 16.16
C THR A 400 -11.11 -17.54 15.03
N TYR A 401 -10.50 -16.37 15.26
CA TYR A 401 -9.89 -15.54 14.22
C TYR A 401 -8.39 -15.32 14.44
N ILE A 402 -7.67 -15.13 13.33
CA ILE A 402 -6.27 -14.70 13.38
C ILE A 402 -6.24 -13.22 13.78
N VAL A 403 -5.71 -12.93 14.97
CA VAL A 403 -5.58 -11.57 15.49
C VAL A 403 -4.16 -11.06 15.23
N GLY A 404 -3.91 -10.61 14.00
CA GLY A 404 -2.60 -10.11 13.57
C GLY A 404 -1.45 -11.04 14.02
N PRO A 405 -0.49 -10.55 14.83
CA PRO A 405 0.67 -11.33 15.27
C PRO A 405 0.38 -12.36 16.39
N LEU A 406 -0.80 -12.30 17.04
CA LEU A 406 -1.22 -13.25 18.08
C LEU A 406 -1.69 -14.58 17.50
N TYR A 407 -2.10 -14.62 16.21
CA TYR A 407 -2.78 -15.77 15.59
C TYR A 407 -4.03 -16.23 16.39
N THR A 408 -4.55 -17.42 16.11
CA THR A 408 -5.56 -18.07 16.97
C THR A 408 -4.91 -18.72 18.18
N SER A 409 -5.67 -18.93 19.27
CA SER A 409 -5.13 -19.54 20.49
C SER A 409 -4.65 -20.98 20.30
N GLN A 410 -5.15 -21.66 19.26
CA GLN A 410 -4.69 -22.99 18.88
C GLN A 410 -3.34 -22.96 18.15
N MET A 411 -3.13 -21.97 17.28
CA MET A 411 -1.89 -21.83 16.49
C MET A 411 -0.76 -21.27 17.34
N ARG A 412 -1.06 -20.31 18.22
CA ARG A 412 -0.11 -19.70 19.13
C ARG A 412 -0.79 -19.44 20.47
N PRO A 413 -0.74 -20.37 21.43
CA PRO A 413 -1.35 -20.20 22.74
C PRO A 413 -0.67 -19.09 23.54
N ASP A 414 -1.35 -18.54 24.55
CA ASP A 414 -0.89 -17.35 25.27
C ASP A 414 0.48 -17.52 25.96
N TRP A 415 0.79 -18.71 26.46
CA TRP A 415 2.09 -19.01 27.06
C TRP A 415 3.26 -18.98 26.06
N ALA A 416 2.97 -19.06 24.75
CA ALA A 416 3.93 -18.96 23.66
C ALA A 416 4.02 -17.54 23.07
N LEU A 417 3.26 -16.59 23.61
CA LEU A 417 3.41 -15.18 23.27
C LEU A 417 4.69 -14.64 23.95
N PRO A 418 5.51 -13.81 23.28
CA PRO A 418 6.70 -13.25 23.86
C PRO A 418 6.36 -12.40 25.08
N LYS A 419 7.03 -12.65 26.21
CA LYS A 419 6.80 -11.91 27.46
C LYS A 419 6.89 -10.38 27.26
N ARG A 420 7.83 -9.95 26.41
CA ARG A 420 8.02 -8.53 26.05
C ARG A 420 6.76 -7.86 25.51
N TRP A 421 5.83 -8.59 24.89
CA TRP A 421 4.59 -8.00 24.39
C TRP A 421 3.68 -7.53 25.52
N PHE A 422 3.73 -8.19 26.67
CA PHE A 422 3.03 -7.77 27.88
C PHE A 422 3.85 -6.72 28.66
N ASP A 423 5.16 -6.96 28.81
CA ASP A 423 6.05 -6.06 29.56
C ASP A 423 6.17 -4.66 28.92
N GLU A 424 6.12 -4.56 27.59
CA GLU A 424 6.18 -3.30 26.82
C GLU A 424 4.80 -2.69 26.53
N GLY A 425 3.71 -3.25 27.10
CA GLY A 425 2.36 -2.69 26.94
C GLY A 425 1.76 -2.81 25.53
N TYR A 426 2.22 -3.77 24.74
CA TYR A 426 1.64 -4.05 23.41
C TYR A 426 0.34 -4.87 23.51
N VAL A 427 0.29 -5.84 24.44
CA VAL A 427 -0.86 -6.70 24.70
C VAL A 427 -1.16 -6.75 26.20
N TYR A 428 -2.43 -6.63 26.54
CA TYR A 428 -2.96 -6.81 27.90
C TYR A 428 -3.96 -7.96 27.93
N LYS A 429 -4.12 -8.58 29.10
CA LYS A 429 -5.02 -9.72 29.31
C LYS A 429 -5.57 -9.72 30.73
N ALA A 430 -6.89 -9.84 30.88
CA ALA A 430 -7.51 -9.99 32.19
C ALA A 430 -8.81 -10.80 32.13
N ASP A 431 -9.23 -11.36 33.27
CA ASP A 431 -10.48 -12.13 33.37
C ASP A 431 -11.73 -11.25 33.47
N THR A 432 -11.57 -9.93 33.67
CA THR A 432 -12.68 -8.97 33.72
C THR A 432 -12.35 -7.73 32.90
N VAL A 433 -13.40 -7.08 32.38
CA VAL A 433 -13.29 -5.83 31.61
C VAL A 433 -12.66 -4.72 32.45
N ALA A 434 -13.10 -4.53 33.70
CA ALA A 434 -12.55 -3.51 34.59
C ALA A 434 -11.05 -3.69 34.86
N GLU A 435 -10.60 -4.94 35.02
CA GLU A 435 -9.18 -5.21 35.22
C GLU A 435 -8.37 -5.00 33.94
N LEU A 436 -8.91 -5.41 32.78
CA LEU A 436 -8.27 -5.12 31.49
C LEU A 436 -8.10 -3.62 31.29
N ALA A 437 -9.15 -2.85 31.59
CA ALA A 437 -9.15 -1.40 31.46
C ALA A 437 -8.06 -0.75 32.33
N ARG A 438 -7.98 -1.13 33.62
CA ARG A 438 -6.94 -0.65 34.53
C ARG A 438 -5.52 -0.97 34.04
N GLN A 439 -5.30 -2.18 33.53
CA GLN A 439 -3.97 -2.58 33.03
C GLN A 439 -3.53 -1.78 31.80
N ALA A 440 -4.48 -1.48 30.90
CA ALA A 440 -4.23 -0.76 29.65
C ALA A 440 -4.36 0.77 29.76
N ASP A 441 -4.58 1.30 30.97
CA ASP A 441 -4.85 2.72 31.22
C ASP A 441 -6.05 3.25 30.41
N ILE A 442 -7.13 2.47 30.39
CA ILE A 442 -8.42 2.79 29.79
C ILE A 442 -9.42 3.05 30.93
N ASP A 443 -10.32 4.03 30.79
CA ASP A 443 -11.43 4.26 31.73
C ASP A 443 -12.30 2.99 31.86
N PRO A 444 -12.37 2.35 33.05
CA PRO A 444 -13.13 1.13 33.23
C PRO A 444 -14.62 1.30 32.95
N ALA A 445 -15.22 2.42 33.34
CA ALA A 445 -16.65 2.67 33.15
C ALA A 445 -16.98 2.86 31.66
N GLY A 446 -16.17 3.64 30.95
CA GLY A 446 -16.28 3.81 29.51
C GLY A 446 -16.17 2.49 28.74
N LEU A 447 -15.20 1.64 29.09
CA LEU A 447 -15.00 0.36 28.40
C LEU A 447 -16.16 -0.62 28.66
N GLU A 448 -16.63 -0.72 29.90
CA GLU A 448 -17.79 -1.56 30.25
C GLU A 448 -19.04 -1.15 29.49
N GLU A 449 -19.30 0.16 29.40
CA GLU A 449 -20.42 0.71 28.63
C GLU A 449 -20.27 0.40 27.13
N THR A 450 -19.09 0.59 26.55
CA THR A 450 -18.83 0.24 25.15
C THR A 450 -19.08 -1.24 24.88
N ILE A 451 -18.58 -2.14 25.72
CA ILE A 451 -18.80 -3.59 25.57
C ILE A 451 -20.29 -3.93 25.71
N ARG A 452 -20.99 -3.30 26.67
CA ARG A 452 -22.44 -3.47 26.85
C ARG A 452 -23.20 -3.10 25.57
N ARG A 453 -22.87 -1.95 24.95
CA ARG A 453 -23.47 -1.50 23.68
C ARG A 453 -23.13 -2.45 22.53
N MET A 454 -21.88 -2.85 22.37
CA MET A 454 -21.47 -3.82 21.34
C MET A 454 -22.23 -5.14 21.46
N ASN A 455 -22.46 -5.63 22.68
CA ASN A 455 -23.26 -6.82 22.94
C ASN A 455 -24.74 -6.64 22.58
N GLU A 456 -25.30 -5.44 22.74
CA GLU A 456 -26.65 -5.10 22.29
C GLU A 456 -26.73 -5.05 20.75
N PHE A 457 -25.76 -4.42 20.10
CA PHE A 457 -25.67 -4.37 18.63
C PHE A 457 -25.53 -5.76 18.01
N ALA A 458 -24.76 -6.64 18.63
CA ALA A 458 -24.63 -8.04 18.21
C ALA A 458 -25.96 -8.81 18.26
N ARG A 459 -26.82 -8.53 19.25
CA ARG A 459 -28.15 -9.16 19.35
C ARG A 459 -29.11 -8.64 18.28
N ASN A 460 -29.09 -7.33 18.05
CA ASN A 460 -30.03 -6.66 17.15
C ASN A 460 -29.57 -6.66 15.68
N GLY A 461 -28.29 -6.90 15.41
CA GLY A 461 -27.70 -6.85 14.08
C GLY A 461 -27.35 -5.46 13.57
N LYS A 462 -27.46 -4.44 14.42
CA LYS A 462 -27.31 -3.04 14.02
C LYS A 462 -26.42 -2.30 14.99
N ASP A 463 -25.32 -1.77 14.49
CA ASP A 463 -24.50 -0.78 15.19
C ASP A 463 -25.14 0.60 15.01
N LEU A 464 -25.76 1.10 16.07
CA LEU A 464 -26.45 2.40 16.07
C LEU A 464 -25.50 3.58 16.22
N ASP A 465 -24.23 3.32 16.61
CA ASP A 465 -23.26 4.39 16.82
C ASP A 465 -22.56 4.77 15.51
N PHE A 466 -22.13 3.78 14.74
CA PHE A 466 -21.30 4.01 13.55
C PHE A 466 -21.71 3.22 12.30
N GLY A 467 -22.81 2.45 12.35
CA GLY A 467 -23.31 1.71 11.18
C GLY A 467 -22.39 0.56 10.72
N ARG A 468 -21.56 0.00 11.60
CA ARG A 468 -20.69 -1.14 11.28
C ARG A 468 -21.48 -2.33 10.70
N GLY A 469 -21.05 -2.78 9.52
CA GLY A 469 -21.68 -3.87 8.78
C GLY A 469 -22.85 -3.44 7.89
N ASP A 470 -23.05 -2.13 7.67
CA ASP A 470 -24.11 -1.62 6.78
C ASP A 470 -23.70 -1.63 5.29
N SER A 471 -22.41 -1.57 4.99
CA SER A 471 -21.88 -1.57 3.61
C SER A 471 -21.39 -2.96 3.17
N ASP A 472 -21.32 -3.19 1.86
CA ASP A 472 -20.76 -4.44 1.33
C ASP A 472 -19.25 -4.56 1.61
N TYR A 473 -18.53 -3.43 1.65
CA TYR A 473 -17.12 -3.40 2.04
C TYR A 473 -16.93 -3.85 3.49
N ASP A 474 -17.77 -3.38 4.41
CA ASP A 474 -17.69 -3.78 5.82
C ASP A 474 -17.82 -5.30 5.98
N ARG A 475 -18.70 -5.89 5.16
CA ARG A 475 -19.03 -7.32 5.18
C ARG A 475 -18.00 -8.19 4.46
N TYR A 476 -17.14 -7.61 3.63
CA TYR A 476 -16.12 -8.34 2.88
C TYR A 476 -15.18 -9.15 3.79
N TYR A 477 -14.76 -8.56 4.91
CA TYR A 477 -13.97 -9.25 5.94
C TYR A 477 -14.81 -9.83 7.08
N GLY A 478 -16.13 -9.64 7.07
CA GLY A 478 -17.04 -10.18 8.08
C GLY A 478 -17.12 -11.70 8.02
N ASP A 479 -17.62 -12.31 9.10
CA ASP A 479 -17.87 -13.76 9.12
C ASP A 479 -19.31 -14.03 8.69
N ALA A 480 -19.49 -14.50 7.46
CA ALA A 480 -20.80 -14.82 6.89
C ALA A 480 -21.60 -15.89 7.68
N ARG A 481 -20.95 -16.63 8.60
CA ARG A 481 -21.61 -17.59 9.49
C ARG A 481 -22.26 -16.93 10.70
N VAL A 482 -21.94 -15.65 10.96
CA VAL A 482 -22.50 -14.87 12.06
C VAL A 482 -23.74 -14.12 11.58
N SER A 483 -24.84 -14.31 12.30
CA SER A 483 -26.14 -13.68 12.06
C SER A 483 -26.59 -12.90 13.30
N PRO A 484 -27.40 -11.85 13.16
CA PRO A 484 -27.98 -11.30 11.91
C PRO A 484 -27.05 -10.40 11.09
N ASN A 485 -25.88 -10.02 11.61
CA ASN A 485 -24.90 -9.18 10.92
C ASN A 485 -23.49 -9.81 11.00
N PRO A 486 -22.80 -10.05 9.87
CA PRO A 486 -21.52 -10.75 9.84
C PRO A 486 -20.36 -9.97 10.49
N CYS A 487 -20.57 -8.69 10.81
CA CYS A 487 -19.57 -7.81 11.44
C CYS A 487 -19.82 -7.63 12.94
N LEU A 488 -20.91 -8.17 13.50
CA LEU A 488 -21.31 -7.95 14.90
C LEU A 488 -21.50 -9.28 15.65
N ALA A 489 -20.71 -9.49 16.69
CA ALA A 489 -20.87 -10.59 17.64
C ALA A 489 -20.49 -10.10 19.05
N PRO A 490 -20.93 -10.78 20.13
CA PRO A 490 -20.70 -10.30 21.48
C PRO A 490 -19.22 -10.34 21.91
N ILE A 491 -18.85 -9.51 22.86
CA ILE A 491 -17.59 -9.51 23.61
C ILE A 491 -17.97 -9.83 25.05
N ASN A 492 -17.95 -11.12 25.42
CA ASN A 492 -18.49 -11.56 26.71
C ASN A 492 -17.90 -12.88 27.25
N GLU A 493 -16.88 -13.46 26.61
CA GLU A 493 -16.21 -14.69 27.05
C GLU A 493 -14.80 -14.39 27.59
N PRO A 494 -14.57 -14.34 28.91
CA PRO A 494 -13.23 -14.10 29.44
C PRO A 494 -12.26 -15.26 29.11
N PRO A 495 -10.94 -15.01 29.12
CA PRO A 495 -10.29 -13.71 29.34
C PRO A 495 -10.50 -12.71 28.20
N TYR A 496 -10.42 -11.43 28.55
CA TYR A 496 -10.45 -10.30 27.63
C TYR A 496 -9.03 -9.83 27.30
N TYR A 497 -8.85 -9.27 26.11
CA TYR A 497 -7.58 -8.81 25.60
C TYR A 497 -7.70 -7.38 25.08
N ALA A 498 -6.61 -6.61 25.23
CA ALA A 498 -6.42 -5.32 24.57
C ALA A 498 -5.09 -5.37 23.83
N MET A 499 -5.10 -5.08 22.53
CA MET A 499 -3.89 -5.01 21.70
C MET A 499 -3.75 -3.58 21.16
N LYS A 500 -2.59 -2.95 21.38
CA LYS A 500 -2.34 -1.59 20.92
C LYS A 500 -2.34 -1.51 19.39
N ILE A 501 -3.02 -0.49 18.85
CA ILE A 501 -3.04 -0.15 17.43
C ILE A 501 -2.61 1.31 17.24
N ASP A 502 -1.77 1.53 16.23
CA ASP A 502 -1.22 2.83 15.87
C ASP A 502 -1.90 3.40 14.60
N PRO A 503 -2.00 4.73 14.47
CA PRO A 503 -2.52 5.40 13.27
C PRO A 503 -1.42 5.50 12.20
N GLY A 504 -0.99 4.34 11.69
CA GLY A 504 0.06 4.25 10.69
C GLY A 504 -0.38 4.56 9.26
N ASP A 505 0.50 4.21 8.34
CA ASP A 505 0.33 4.35 6.89
C ASP A 505 1.17 3.31 6.16
N PHE A 506 1.05 3.23 4.84
CA PHE A 506 1.96 2.43 3.99
C PHE A 506 2.59 3.29 2.88
N GLY A 507 2.76 4.58 3.16
CA GLY A 507 3.32 5.57 2.25
C GLY A 507 2.55 6.88 2.27
N THR A 508 3.21 7.98 1.93
CA THR A 508 2.55 9.29 1.80
C THR A 508 1.88 9.46 0.43
N CYS A 509 0.86 10.32 0.37
CA CYS A 509 0.06 10.59 -0.83
C CYS A 509 0.29 12.00 -1.40
N GLY A 510 0.96 12.87 -0.62
CA GLY A 510 1.44 14.18 -1.06
C GLY A 510 2.78 14.14 -1.78
N GLY A 511 2.97 15.09 -2.70
CA GLY A 511 4.20 15.23 -3.46
C GLY A 511 4.13 16.34 -4.50
N LEU A 512 4.95 16.20 -5.55
CA LEU A 512 5.05 17.16 -6.65
C LEU A 512 3.73 17.21 -7.45
N ALA A 513 3.23 18.41 -7.72
CA ALA A 513 2.06 18.61 -8.59
C ALA A 513 2.42 18.21 -10.04
N THR A 514 1.51 17.50 -10.70
CA THR A 514 1.70 17.05 -12.09
C THR A 514 0.48 17.29 -12.96
N ASN A 515 0.69 17.34 -14.28
CA ASN A 515 -0.39 17.36 -15.27
C ASN A 515 -0.76 15.95 -15.78
N ALA A 516 -1.67 15.87 -16.74
CA ALA A 516 -2.12 14.63 -17.37
C ALA A 516 -1.03 13.84 -18.11
N HIS A 517 0.14 14.44 -18.36
CA HIS A 517 1.33 13.80 -18.95
C HIS A 517 2.40 13.46 -17.89
N ALA A 518 2.07 13.58 -16.61
CA ALA A 518 2.97 13.42 -15.47
C ALA A 518 4.13 14.44 -15.41
N GLN A 519 4.08 15.53 -16.20
CA GLN A 519 5.08 16.60 -16.10
C GLN A 519 4.89 17.35 -14.78
N VAL A 520 6.00 17.66 -14.11
CA VAL A 520 5.99 18.44 -12.87
C VAL A 520 5.58 19.88 -13.14
N LEU A 521 4.74 20.45 -12.29
CA LEU A 521 4.20 21.80 -12.42
C LEU A 521 4.83 22.76 -11.40
N ARG A 522 5.01 24.01 -11.83
CA ARG A 522 5.29 25.16 -10.95
C ARG A 522 3.98 25.70 -10.37
N ALA A 523 4.10 26.62 -9.40
CA ALA A 523 2.95 27.23 -8.72
C ALA A 523 2.02 28.03 -9.64
N ASP A 524 2.53 28.53 -10.78
CA ASP A 524 1.76 29.21 -11.83
C ASP A 524 1.08 28.24 -12.80
N GLY A 525 1.24 26.92 -12.62
CA GLY A 525 0.72 25.88 -13.49
C GLY A 525 1.59 25.56 -14.70
N ALA A 526 2.72 26.25 -14.90
CA ALA A 526 3.63 25.95 -16.00
C ALA A 526 4.42 24.65 -15.74
N ALA A 527 4.58 23.82 -16.77
CA ALA A 527 5.41 22.61 -16.68
C ALA A 527 6.90 22.95 -16.55
N ILE A 528 7.61 22.17 -15.73
CA ILE A 528 9.07 22.17 -15.67
C ILE A 528 9.57 21.26 -16.80
N ASP A 529 10.17 21.86 -17.83
CA ASP A 529 10.62 21.11 -19.00
C ASP A 529 11.67 20.06 -18.63
N GLY A 530 11.54 18.87 -19.20
CA GLY A 530 12.40 17.71 -18.91
C GLY A 530 12.12 16.98 -17.58
N LEU A 531 11.16 17.41 -16.75
CA LEU A 531 10.90 16.81 -15.43
C LEU A 531 9.50 16.21 -15.29
N TYR A 532 9.46 14.97 -14.81
CA TYR A 532 8.25 14.20 -14.58
C TYR A 532 8.25 13.60 -13.18
N ALA A 533 7.08 13.36 -12.61
CA ALA A 533 6.94 12.68 -11.32
C ALA A 533 5.75 11.72 -11.32
N ILE A 534 5.91 10.56 -10.70
CA ILE A 534 4.89 9.52 -10.63
C ILE A 534 4.88 8.83 -9.26
N GLY A 535 3.79 8.09 -8.98
CA GLY A 535 3.61 7.39 -7.71
C GLY A 535 3.62 8.36 -6.52
N ASN A 536 4.11 7.92 -5.37
CA ASN A 536 4.12 8.74 -4.15
C ASN A 536 5.12 9.92 -4.19
N CYS A 537 5.91 10.05 -5.26
CA CYS A 537 6.74 11.23 -5.48
C CYS A 537 5.91 12.40 -6.06
N SER A 538 4.75 12.10 -6.65
CA SER A 538 3.75 13.07 -7.11
C SER A 538 2.55 13.11 -6.18
N ALA A 539 1.81 14.22 -6.17
CA ALA A 539 0.53 14.28 -5.50
C ALA A 539 -0.44 13.24 -6.10
N ALA A 540 -1.12 12.50 -5.21
CA ALA A 540 -1.99 11.40 -5.59
C ALA A 540 -3.13 11.79 -6.56
N VAL A 541 -3.34 10.95 -7.57
CA VAL A 541 -4.47 11.04 -8.52
C VAL A 541 -5.76 10.51 -7.91
N LEU A 542 -5.66 9.57 -6.97
CA LEU A 542 -6.81 8.95 -6.29
C LEU A 542 -6.69 9.12 -4.76
N PRO A 543 -6.70 10.36 -4.23
CA PRO A 543 -6.33 10.66 -2.84
C PRO A 543 -7.36 10.22 -1.79
N THR A 544 -8.54 9.76 -2.23
CA THR A 544 -9.57 9.19 -1.34
C THR A 544 -9.55 7.68 -1.28
N TYR A 545 -8.60 7.06 -2.00
CA TYR A 545 -8.39 5.61 -2.05
C TYR A 545 -9.69 4.86 -2.43
N PRO A 546 -10.21 5.03 -3.66
CA PRO A 546 -11.50 4.48 -4.09
C PRO A 546 -11.55 2.94 -4.14
N GLY A 547 -10.42 2.26 -4.23
CA GLY A 547 -10.38 0.79 -4.24
C GLY A 547 -8.98 0.18 -4.09
N PRO A 548 -8.88 -1.15 -4.03
CA PRO A 548 -7.61 -1.84 -3.80
C PRO A 548 -6.67 -1.65 -4.99
N GLY A 549 -5.51 -1.04 -4.74
CA GLY A 549 -4.55 -0.72 -5.80
C GLY A 549 -4.65 0.70 -6.37
N SER A 550 -5.34 1.60 -5.66
CA SER A 550 -5.41 3.04 -5.99
C SER A 550 -4.06 3.77 -5.93
N THR A 551 -2.98 3.12 -5.49
CA THR A 551 -1.62 3.68 -5.46
C THR A 551 -0.80 3.25 -6.66
N LEU A 552 -0.66 1.93 -6.86
CA LEU A 552 0.16 1.34 -7.92
C LEU A 552 -0.50 1.49 -9.30
N GLY A 553 -1.83 1.44 -9.39
CA GLY A 553 -2.56 1.65 -10.65
C GLY A 553 -2.23 3.00 -11.29
N PRO A 554 -2.41 4.13 -10.57
CA PRO A 554 -1.98 5.44 -11.06
C PRO A 554 -0.47 5.53 -11.28
N ALA A 555 0.36 4.99 -10.39
CA ALA A 555 1.81 5.04 -10.57
C ALA A 555 2.28 4.41 -11.90
N MET A 556 1.73 3.26 -12.26
CA MET A 556 2.04 2.59 -13.53
C MET A 556 1.42 3.31 -14.74
N THR A 557 0.17 3.76 -14.63
CA THR A 557 -0.53 4.45 -15.73
C THR A 557 0.15 5.78 -16.07
N PHE A 558 0.52 6.58 -15.08
CA PHE A 558 1.23 7.83 -15.30
C PHE A 558 2.70 7.62 -15.67
N GLY A 559 3.32 6.50 -15.28
CA GLY A 559 4.62 6.08 -15.82
C GLY A 559 4.56 5.79 -17.32
N TYR A 560 3.52 5.09 -17.77
CA TYR A 560 3.23 4.87 -19.20
C TYR A 560 2.99 6.20 -19.95
N LEU A 561 2.23 7.13 -19.37
CA LEU A 561 1.96 8.44 -19.97
C LEU A 561 3.19 9.34 -20.03
N ALA A 562 4.04 9.33 -18.99
CA ALA A 562 5.32 10.04 -18.98
C ALA A 562 6.21 9.55 -20.13
N ALA A 563 6.37 8.23 -20.25
CA ALA A 563 7.13 7.61 -21.34
C ALA A 563 6.61 8.01 -22.72
N LYS A 564 5.28 7.99 -22.90
CA LYS A 564 4.62 8.41 -24.14
C LYS A 564 4.95 9.86 -24.50
N HIS A 565 4.79 10.76 -23.54
CA HIS A 565 5.07 12.19 -23.73
C HIS A 565 6.56 12.45 -24.02
N ILE A 566 7.48 11.80 -23.30
CA ILE A 566 8.94 11.94 -23.49
C ILE A 566 9.40 11.47 -24.87
N THR A 567 8.78 10.41 -25.40
CA THR A 567 9.18 9.78 -26.67
C THR A 567 8.44 10.32 -27.88
N GLY A 568 7.30 10.99 -27.69
CA GLY A 568 6.42 11.45 -28.77
C GLY A 568 5.62 10.34 -29.44
N TYR A 569 5.46 9.21 -28.75
CA TYR A 569 4.60 8.07 -29.15
C TYR A 569 3.12 8.44 -29.05
#